data_AF-A0A925I7W2-F1
#
_entry.id   AF-A0A925I7W2-F1
#
_cell.length_a   1.000
_cell.length_b   1.000
_cell.length_c   1.000
_cell.angle_alpha   90.00
_cell.angle_beta   90.00
_cell.angle_gamma   90.00
#
_symmetry.space_group_name_H-M   'P 1'
#
loop_
_entity.id
_entity.type
_entity.pdbx_description
1 polymer ?
#
loop_
_entity_poly.entity_id
_entity_poly.type
_entity_poly.pdbx_seq_one_letter_code
_entity_poly.pdbx_strand_id
1 'polypeptide(L)'
;MKKIQEYLYKNFALDLRSIALMRMALALVLMTDLIIRSTSLMAHYTDEGVLPLSTLYTSNWNPSFFSVYCMSTGWKIIALLFIINF
;
A
#
# COMPACT_ATOMS: atom_id res chain seq x y z
N MET A 1 13.87 -36.96 20.56
CA MET A 1 13.75 -35.70 19.79
C MET A 1 13.71 -35.92 18.27
N LYS A 2 14.62 -36.73 17.68
CA LYS A 2 14.65 -36.99 16.21
C LYS A 2 13.33 -37.49 15.59
N LYS A 3 12.61 -38.40 16.28
CA LYS A 3 11.32 -38.94 15.82
C LYS A 3 10.23 -37.88 15.63
N ILE A 4 10.23 -36.85 16.47
CA ILE A 4 9.28 -35.73 16.38
C ILE A 4 9.67 -34.83 15.20
N GLN A 5 10.96 -34.56 14.99
CA GLN A 5 11.42 -33.80 13.83
C GLN A 5 11.08 -34.51 12.51
N GLU A 6 11.28 -35.82 12.41
CA GLU A 6 10.93 -36.59 11.21
C GLU A 6 9.41 -36.58 10.94
N TYR A 7 8.60 -36.71 11.97
CA TYR A 7 7.14 -36.62 11.85
C TYR A 7 6.69 -35.23 11.38
N LEU A 8 7.29 -34.16 11.91
CA LEU A 8 6.99 -32.80 11.48
C LEU A 8 7.46 -32.56 10.05
N TYR A 9 8.68 -32.97 9.67
CA TYR A 9 9.19 -32.78 8.31
C TYR A 9 8.35 -33.52 7.27
N LYS A 10 7.86 -34.72 7.60
CA LYS A 10 7.03 -35.51 6.68
C LYS A 10 5.65 -34.89 6.43
N ASN A 11 5.05 -34.28 7.46
CA ASN A 11 3.68 -33.75 7.37
C ASN A 11 3.61 -32.24 7.11
N PHE A 12 4.67 -31.49 7.44
CA PHE A 12 4.77 -30.03 7.29
C PHE A 12 5.88 -29.62 6.31
N ALA A 13 6.38 -30.52 5.47
CA ALA A 13 7.22 -30.13 4.34
C ALA A 13 6.40 -29.22 3.41
N LEU A 14 6.74 -27.93 3.40
CA LEU A 14 6.16 -26.96 2.50
C LEU A 14 6.66 -27.21 1.08
N ASP A 15 5.73 -27.42 0.15
CA ASP A 15 6.06 -27.47 -1.27
C ASP A 15 6.48 -26.07 -1.75
N LEU A 16 7.73 -25.96 -2.22
CA LEU A 16 8.30 -24.72 -2.73
C LEU A 16 7.49 -24.16 -3.91
N ARG A 17 6.87 -25.03 -4.73
CA ARG A 17 6.02 -24.58 -5.85
C ARG A 17 4.74 -23.92 -5.35
N SER A 18 4.14 -24.48 -4.31
CA SER A 18 2.96 -23.90 -3.65
C SER A 18 3.27 -22.53 -3.02
N ILE A 19 4.44 -22.35 -2.40
CA ILE A 19 4.89 -21.04 -1.90
C ILE A 19 5.10 -20.05 -3.06
N ALA A 20 5.70 -20.49 -4.16
CA ALA A 20 5.89 -19.65 -5.34
C ALA A 20 4.55 -19.18 -5.91
N LEU A 21 3.56 -20.08 -6.02
CA LEU A 21 2.20 -19.76 -6.45
C LEU A 21 1.52 -18.75 -5.51
N MET A 22 1.63 -18.94 -4.19
CA MET A 22 1.10 -18.00 -3.20
C MET A 22 1.69 -16.60 -3.38
N ARG A 23 3.01 -16.49 -3.60
CA ARG A 23 3.67 -15.19 -3.83
C ARG A 23 3.20 -14.51 -5.11
N MET A 24 3.06 -15.27 -6.19
CA MET A 24 2.55 -14.74 -7.46
C MET A 24 1.10 -14.25 -7.32
N ALA A 25 0.24 -15.03 -6.65
CA ALA A 25 -1.14 -14.62 -6.38
C ALA A 25 -1.20 -13.33 -5.54
N LEU A 26 -0.38 -13.24 -4.48
CA LEU A 26 -0.30 -12.05 -3.65
C LEU A 26 0.19 -10.83 -4.45
N ALA A 27 1.22 -11.00 -5.31
CA ALA A 27 1.70 -9.93 -6.17
C ALA A 27 0.60 -9.42 -7.12
N LEU A 28 -0.20 -10.33 -7.70
CA LEU A 28 -1.33 -9.95 -8.56
C LEU A 28 -2.39 -9.15 -7.80
N VAL A 29 -2.72 -9.56 -6.56
CA VAL A 29 -3.66 -8.82 -5.71
C VAL A 29 -3.13 -7.42 -5.42
N LEU A 30 -1.85 -7.30 -5.04
CA LEU A 30 -1.22 -6.00 -4.75
C LEU A 30 -1.16 -5.11 -6.00
N MET A 31 -0.78 -5.65 -7.16
CA MET A 31 -0.79 -4.89 -8.41
C MET A 31 -2.20 -4.41 -8.78
N THR A 32 -3.20 -5.26 -8.59
CA THR A 32 -4.60 -4.92 -8.88
C THR A 32 -5.09 -3.80 -7.95
N ASP A 33 -4.81 -3.89 -6.64
CA ASP A 33 -5.12 -2.82 -5.68
C ASP A 33 -4.47 -1.51 -6.09
N LEU A 34 -3.19 -1.55 -6.46
CA LEU A 34 -2.44 -0.36 -6.82
C LEU A 34 -2.96 0.30 -8.10
N ILE A 35 -3.33 -0.50 -9.11
CA ILE A 35 -3.96 0.00 -10.34
C ILE A 35 -5.28 0.68 -10.00
N ILE A 36 -6.17 0.02 -9.24
CA ILE A 36 -7.46 0.60 -8.86
C ILE A 36 -7.24 1.91 -8.10
N ARG A 37 -6.34 1.93 -7.12
CA ARG A 37 -6.03 3.11 -6.31
C ARG A 37 -5.46 4.26 -7.14
N SER A 38 -4.60 3.96 -8.12
CA SER A 38 -4.00 4.96 -9.01
C SER A 38 -5.04 5.78 -9.79
N THR A 39 -6.19 5.19 -10.13
CA THR A 39 -7.28 5.88 -10.84
C THR A 39 -7.96 6.96 -9.99
N SER A 40 -7.83 6.87 -8.66
CA SER A 40 -8.51 7.73 -7.69
C SER A 40 -7.59 8.77 -7.04
N LEU A 41 -6.36 8.94 -7.55
CA LEU A 41 -5.36 9.84 -6.95
C LEU A 41 -5.86 11.28 -6.85
N MET A 42 -6.49 11.79 -7.91
CA MET A 42 -7.02 13.16 -7.93
C MET A 42 -8.15 13.33 -6.91
N ALA A 43 -9.06 12.36 -6.82
CA ALA A 43 -10.19 12.44 -5.90
C ALA A 43 -9.79 12.44 -4.42
N HIS A 44 -8.63 11.86 -4.07
CA HIS A 44 -8.23 11.68 -2.67
C HIS A 44 -7.06 12.54 -2.20
N TYR A 45 -6.19 12.99 -3.11
CA TYR A 45 -4.94 13.64 -2.72
C TYR A 45 -4.77 15.05 -3.28
N THR A 46 -5.62 15.51 -4.22
CA THR A 46 -5.57 16.88 -4.74
C THR A 46 -6.68 17.76 -4.15
N ASP A 47 -6.55 19.07 -4.32
CA ASP A 47 -7.57 20.04 -3.90
C ASP A 47 -8.87 19.95 -4.70
N GLU A 48 -8.86 19.28 -5.85
CA GLU A 48 -10.08 19.02 -6.65
C GLU A 48 -10.87 17.80 -6.13
N GLY A 49 -10.33 17.13 -5.11
CA GLY A 49 -10.89 15.92 -4.54
C GLY A 49 -11.89 16.16 -3.40
N VAL A 50 -12.12 15.09 -2.65
CA VAL A 50 -13.10 15.04 -1.56
C VAL A 50 -12.65 15.83 -0.33
N LEU A 51 -11.33 15.93 -0.10
CA LEU A 51 -10.76 16.64 1.05
C LEU A 51 -9.64 17.59 0.60
N PRO A 52 -9.98 18.84 0.25
CA PRO A 52 -8.99 19.86 -0.07
C PRO A 52 -8.10 20.18 1.13
N LEU A 53 -6.86 20.54 0.85
CA LEU A 53 -5.85 20.79 1.88
C LEU A 53 -6.21 21.99 2.77
N SER A 54 -6.87 23.01 2.21
CA SER A 54 -7.39 24.16 2.97
C SER A 54 -8.43 23.74 4.01
N THR A 55 -9.30 22.79 3.68
CA THR A 55 -10.30 22.22 4.59
C THR A 55 -9.63 21.37 5.67
N LEU A 56 -8.60 20.60 5.31
CA LEU A 56 -7.83 19.81 6.29
C LEU A 56 -7.23 20.71 7.38
N TYR A 57 -6.58 21.81 6.99
CA TYR A 57 -5.94 22.75 7.92
C TYR A 57 -6.93 23.50 8.82
N THR A 58 -8.17 23.69 8.38
CA THR A 58 -9.19 24.44 9.14
C THR A 58 -10.01 23.55 10.07
N SER A 59 -10.12 22.25 9.79
CA SER A 59 -11.11 21.39 10.45
C SER A 59 -10.54 20.47 11.52
N ASN A 60 -9.31 19.97 11.38
CA ASN A 60 -8.76 18.98 12.34
C ASN A 60 -7.23 18.80 12.26
N TRP A 61 -6.49 19.79 11.76
CA TRP A 61 -5.04 19.68 11.61
C TRP A 61 -4.32 20.06 12.89
N ASN A 62 -3.53 19.14 13.45
CA ASN A 62 -2.58 19.47 14.50
C ASN A 62 -1.35 20.14 13.86
N PRO A 63 -0.98 21.37 14.26
CA PRO A 63 0.20 22.06 13.73
C PRO A 63 1.52 21.30 13.88
N SER A 64 1.60 20.34 14.81
CA SER A 64 2.77 19.46 15.00
C SER A 64 2.86 18.32 13.99
N PHE A 65 1.82 18.06 13.19
CA PHE A 65 1.85 17.03 12.15
C PHE A 65 2.61 17.51 10.92
N PHE A 66 3.44 16.61 10.40
CA PHE A 66 4.20 16.83 9.18
C PHE A 66 3.84 15.74 8.18
N SER A 67 3.48 16.15 6.96
CA SER A 67 3.17 15.25 5.86
C SER A 67 3.68 15.83 4.54
N VAL A 68 4.46 15.05 3.82
CA VAL A 68 5.00 15.43 2.50
C VAL A 68 3.87 15.61 1.48
N TYR A 69 2.80 14.82 1.59
CA TYR A 69 1.60 14.94 0.75
C TYR A 69 0.87 16.27 0.96
N CYS A 70 1.06 16.93 2.11
CA CYS A 70 0.45 18.23 2.40
C CYS A 70 1.32 19.41 1.94
N MET A 71 2.51 19.18 1.39
CA MET A 71 3.38 20.25 0.90
C MET A 71 2.99 20.74 -0.50
N SER A 72 2.21 19.96 -1.27
CA SER A 72 1.78 20.31 -2.62
C SER A 72 0.47 19.62 -2.97
N THR A 73 -0.40 20.33 -3.67
CA THR A 73 -1.71 19.82 -4.11
C THR A 73 -1.77 19.53 -5.62
N GLY A 74 -0.66 19.77 -6.33
CA GLY A 74 -0.53 19.46 -7.75
C GLY A 74 -0.46 17.95 -8.04
N TRP A 75 -1.31 17.48 -8.95
CA TRP A 75 -1.43 16.06 -9.31
C TRP A 75 -0.11 15.40 -9.74
N LYS A 76 0.81 16.16 -10.37
CA LYS A 76 2.13 15.65 -10.80
C LYS A 76 3.00 15.23 -9.63
N ILE A 77 3.04 16.04 -8.57
CA ILE A 77 3.85 15.78 -7.38
C ILE A 77 3.24 14.61 -6.60
N ILE A 78 1.91 14.56 -6.51
CA ILE A 78 1.19 13.45 -5.88
C ILE A 78 1.42 12.13 -6.62
N ALA A 79 1.37 12.14 -7.96
CA ALA A 79 1.68 10.94 -8.75
C ALA A 79 3.12 10.46 -8.53
N LEU A 80 4.08 11.38 -8.43
CA LEU A 80 5.47 11.06 -8.09
C LEU A 80 5.58 10.45 -6.69
N LEU A 81 4.92 11.06 -5.69
CA LEU A 81 4.91 10.56 -4.32
C LEU A 81 4.25 9.17 -4.21
N PHE A 82 3.20 8.92 -5.00
CA PHE A 82 2.54 7.60 -5.07
C PHE A 82 3.50 6.52 -5.57
N ILE A 83 4.26 6.80 -6.63
CA ILE A 83 5.27 5.88 -7.19
C ILE A 83 6.44 5.63 -6.23
N ILE A 84 6.80 6.61 -5.40
CA ILE A 84 7.88 6.44 -4.42
C ILE A 84 7.41 5.63 -3.21
N ASN A 85 6.13 5.77 -2.84
CA ASN A 85 5.59 5.14 -1.65
C ASN A 85 5.18 3.67 -1.87
N PHE A 86 4.87 3.28 -3.11
CA PHE A 86 4.42 1.95 -3.51
C PHE A 86 5.22 1.43 -4.70
#